data_AF-A0ABD6ETF7-F1
#
_entry.id   AF-A0ABD6ETF7-F1
#
_cell.length_a   1.000
_cell.length_b   1.000
_cell.length_c   1.000
_cell.angle_alpha   90.00
_cell.angle_beta   90.00
_cell.angle_gamma   90.00
#
_symmetry.space_group_name_H-M   'P 1'
#
loop_
_entity.id
_entity.type
_entity.pdbx_description
1 polymer ?
#
loop_
_entity_poly.entity_id
_entity_poly.type
_entity_poly.pdbx_seq_one_letter_code
_entity_poly.pdbx_strand_id
1 'polypeptide(L)'
;MLKGDTVRFEPEWREARATLIALLNQQNVSKAQWQELFATVHRICAWIEGGGEMVRKQLEIEIHKHVVLAEQRIRRHEEESAILRAYIAEWSKYFVLTEFLPKPFSYIVETYSGALSANRINRTPKPAIAVVSSKMLEDWNLTIFQRIKNKLQNAAMRLVEAERNGEAFDPQLVIGVRQSYVSLNVDAEDSLAVYKANFERAYIEATEKYYKSRASQMLEENGVLNYMTYADTKLQEEEARGRRYLDSNAESLERLLERCVGVLVVQFQDQLLSESPSLIANSEIEKLRMLYRLLNRTPSGIRTVLDNLDQHIHSEALHDMIANASTITSDPEKYVDQLLKMFKRFSDLVRTAFYDDPRFLTARDKAFQDVVNDTTVFKLEIASSRSKTFVFHIFVIDLFHE
;
A
#
# COMPACT_ATOMS: atom_id res chain seq x y z
N MET A 1 8.48 -28.95 60.29
CA MET A 1 9.02 -27.58 60.30
C MET A 1 10.36 -27.58 59.59
N LEU A 2 10.37 -27.35 58.27
CA LEU A 2 11.58 -26.94 57.56
C LEU A 2 11.57 -25.42 57.60
N LYS A 3 12.30 -24.83 58.56
CA LYS A 3 12.69 -23.42 58.45
C LYS A 3 13.73 -23.35 57.34
N GLY A 4 13.26 -23.31 56.09
CA GLY A 4 14.09 -22.91 54.96
C GLY A 4 14.58 -21.49 55.19
N ASP A 5 15.78 -21.20 54.70
CA ASP A 5 16.42 -19.89 54.82
C ASP A 5 15.42 -18.75 54.58
N THR A 6 15.49 -17.72 55.42
CA THR A 6 14.65 -16.53 55.24
C THR A 6 15.04 -15.88 53.92
N VAL A 7 14.26 -16.12 52.87
CA VAL A 7 14.46 -15.53 51.54
C VAL A 7 14.38 -14.01 51.72
N ARG A 8 15.47 -13.30 51.42
CA ARG A 8 15.56 -11.84 51.48
C ARG A 8 15.64 -11.28 50.07
N PHE A 9 15.03 -10.13 49.84
CA PHE A 9 14.91 -9.53 48.51
C PHE A 9 16.27 -9.16 47.91
N GLU A 10 17.11 -8.44 48.66
CA GLU A 10 18.38 -7.88 48.19
C GLU A 10 19.39 -8.92 47.65
N PRO A 11 19.66 -10.05 48.32
CA PRO A 11 20.59 -11.05 47.78
C PRO A 11 20.05 -11.74 46.51
N GLU A 12 18.78 -12.15 46.50
CA GLU A 12 18.15 -12.78 45.34
C GLU A 12 18.08 -11.81 44.15
N TRP A 13 17.68 -10.56 44.42
CA TRP A 13 17.57 -9.55 43.39
C TRP A 13 18.92 -9.15 42.80
N ARG A 14 20.02 -9.20 43.58
CA ARG A 14 21.35 -8.85 43.06
C ARG A 14 21.75 -9.73 41.87
N GLU A 15 21.49 -11.03 41.96
CA GLU A 15 21.79 -11.99 40.90
C GLU A 15 20.85 -11.82 39.70
N ALA A 16 19.54 -11.71 39.95
CA ALA A 16 18.55 -11.43 38.91
C ALA A 16 18.84 -10.11 38.17
N ARG A 17 19.26 -9.06 38.89
CA ARG A 17 19.61 -7.75 38.33
C ARG A 17 20.82 -7.82 37.42
N ALA A 18 21.84 -8.62 37.74
CA ALA A 18 23.01 -8.78 36.89
C ALA A 18 22.62 -9.38 35.53
N THR A 19 21.79 -10.44 35.55
CA THR A 19 21.26 -11.06 34.33
C THR A 19 20.35 -10.10 33.56
N LEU A 20 19.48 -9.35 34.24
CA LEU A 20 18.63 -8.31 33.64
C LEU A 20 19.44 -7.25 32.90
N ILE A 21 20.50 -6.72 33.53
CA ILE A 21 21.38 -5.71 32.91
C ILE A 21 22.12 -6.29 31.70
N ALA A 22 22.58 -7.54 31.79
CA ALA A 22 23.20 -8.24 30.67
C ALA A 22 22.23 -8.37 29.49
N LEU A 23 20.97 -8.75 29.74
CA LEU A 23 19.92 -8.82 28.72
C LEU A 23 19.64 -7.45 28.08
N LEU A 24 19.42 -6.41 28.89
CA LEU A 24 19.19 -5.04 28.41
C LEU A 24 20.35 -4.56 27.53
N ASN A 25 21.59 -4.88 27.88
CA ASN A 25 22.78 -4.53 27.11
C ASN A 25 23.10 -5.51 25.97
N GLN A 26 22.22 -6.48 25.68
CA GLN A 26 22.39 -7.51 24.66
C GLN A 26 23.70 -8.31 24.78
N GLN A 27 24.13 -8.54 26.02
CA GLN A 27 25.25 -9.42 26.32
C GLN A 27 24.78 -10.89 26.26
N ASN A 28 25.72 -11.79 26.02
CA ASN A 28 25.42 -13.22 26.01
C ASN A 28 24.95 -13.68 27.39
N VAL A 29 23.71 -14.17 27.45
CA VAL A 29 23.12 -14.81 28.62
C VAL A 29 22.95 -16.29 28.33
N SER A 30 23.60 -17.12 29.14
CA SER A 30 23.49 -18.57 29.01
C SER A 30 22.08 -19.05 29.32
N LYS A 31 21.71 -20.21 28.78
CA LYS A 31 20.42 -20.85 29.09
C LYS A 31 20.22 -21.06 30.60
N ALA A 32 21.29 -21.38 31.33
CA ALA A 32 21.26 -21.53 32.79
C ALA A 32 20.93 -20.21 33.49
N GLN A 33 21.61 -19.11 33.14
CA GLN A 33 21.31 -17.77 33.69
C GLN A 33 19.89 -17.32 33.36
N TRP A 34 19.41 -17.63 32.16
CA TRP A 34 18.04 -17.35 31.75
C TRP A 34 17.03 -18.13 32.61
N GLN A 35 17.24 -19.42 32.81
CA GLN A 35 16.39 -20.26 33.66
C GLN A 35 16.43 -19.81 35.12
N GLU A 36 17.61 -19.44 35.63
CA GLU A 36 17.78 -18.95 36.99
C GLU A 36 17.05 -17.62 37.20
N LEU A 37 16.98 -16.75 36.19
CA LEU A 37 16.18 -15.53 36.26
C LEU A 37 14.70 -15.83 36.49
N PHE A 38 14.12 -16.81 35.79
CA PHE A 38 12.73 -17.25 36.06
C PHE A 38 12.57 -17.79 37.48
N ALA A 39 13.49 -18.65 37.91
CA ALA A 39 13.45 -19.26 39.23
C ALA A 39 13.54 -18.19 40.33
N THR A 40 14.46 -17.23 40.18
CA THR A 40 14.68 -16.14 41.14
C THR A 40 13.48 -15.20 41.22
N VAL A 41 12.94 -14.77 40.08
CA VAL A 41 11.73 -13.91 40.06
C VAL A 41 10.54 -14.64 40.69
N HIS A 42 10.33 -15.91 40.36
CA HIS A 42 9.29 -16.72 40.99
C HIS A 42 9.50 -16.87 42.50
N ARG A 43 10.73 -17.13 42.96
CA ARG A 43 11.05 -17.23 44.40
C ARG A 43 10.73 -15.92 45.13
N ILE A 44 11.14 -14.78 44.58
CA ILE A 44 10.85 -13.47 45.17
C ILE A 44 9.35 -13.22 45.23
N CYS A 45 8.62 -13.47 44.15
CA CYS A 45 7.16 -13.25 44.12
C CYS A 45 6.39 -14.18 45.06
N ALA A 46 6.84 -15.43 45.24
CA ALA A 46 6.13 -16.44 46.03
C ALA A 46 6.44 -16.38 47.53
N TRP A 47 7.67 -16.04 47.91
CA TRP A 47 8.15 -16.19 49.30
C TRP A 47 8.39 -14.86 50.03
N ILE A 48 8.37 -13.72 49.33
CA ILE A 48 8.54 -12.39 49.92
C ILE A 48 7.22 -11.63 49.82
N GLU A 49 6.69 -11.19 50.96
CA GLU A 49 5.51 -10.34 51.01
C GLU A 49 5.78 -9.02 50.26
N GLY A 50 4.96 -8.70 49.26
CA GLY A 50 5.18 -7.54 48.39
C GLY A 50 6.32 -7.71 47.36
N GLY A 51 6.96 -8.88 47.28
CA GLY A 51 8.11 -9.14 46.41
C GLY A 51 7.85 -8.82 44.93
N GLY A 52 6.66 -9.13 44.42
CA GLY A 52 6.27 -8.79 43.05
C GLY A 52 6.29 -7.29 42.75
N GLU A 53 5.84 -6.45 43.68
CA GLU A 53 5.90 -4.99 43.53
C GLU A 53 7.34 -4.46 43.60
N MET A 54 8.16 -5.04 44.49
CA MET A 54 9.58 -4.69 44.59
C MET A 54 10.31 -5.02 43.29
N VAL A 55 10.09 -6.21 42.71
CA VAL A 55 10.64 -6.61 41.41
C VAL A 55 10.17 -5.66 40.31
N ARG A 56 8.87 -5.35 40.26
CA ARG A 56 8.29 -4.43 39.27
C ARG A 56 8.98 -3.06 39.31
N LYS A 57 9.04 -2.44 40.49
CA LYS A 57 9.66 -1.11 40.67
C LYS A 57 11.13 -1.12 40.25
N GLN A 58 11.84 -2.18 40.60
CA GLN A 58 13.27 -2.27 40.31
C GLN A 58 13.54 -2.60 38.83
N LEU A 59 12.68 -3.38 38.18
CA LEU A 59 12.67 -3.60 36.74
C LEU A 59 12.43 -2.29 35.99
N GLU A 60 11.42 -1.51 36.38
CA GLU A 60 11.13 -0.18 35.80
C GLU A 60 12.34 0.77 35.91
N ILE A 61 13.04 0.77 37.05
CA ILE A 61 14.25 1.57 37.25
C ILE A 61 15.38 1.15 36.29
N GLU A 62 15.64 -0.14 36.13
CA GLU A 62 16.73 -0.60 35.25
C GLU A 62 16.38 -0.41 33.76
N ILE A 63 15.12 -0.60 33.36
CA ILE A 63 14.64 -0.27 32.02
C ILE A 63 14.84 1.23 31.75
N HIS A 64 14.41 2.10 32.67
CA HIS A 64 14.52 3.54 32.47
C HIS A 64 15.97 4.01 32.37
N LYS A 65 16.86 3.48 33.21
CA LYS A 65 18.30 3.73 33.07
C LYS A 65 18.82 3.35 31.69
N HIS A 66 18.42 2.19 31.17
CA HIS A 66 18.83 1.74 29.84
C HIS A 66 18.30 2.68 28.74
N VAL A 67 17.02 3.08 28.80
CA VAL A 67 16.41 4.02 27.85
C VAL A 67 17.10 5.39 27.88
N VAL A 68 17.42 5.93 29.06
CA VAL A 68 18.17 7.19 29.20
C VAL A 68 19.57 7.07 28.59
N LEU A 69 20.26 5.95 28.76
CA LEU A 69 21.57 5.74 28.12
C LEU A 69 21.44 5.65 26.59
N ALA A 70 20.38 5.03 26.07
CA ALA A 70 20.10 5.02 24.63
C ALA A 70 19.81 6.44 24.10
N GLU A 71 19.00 7.23 24.82
CA GLU A 71 18.74 8.64 24.51
C GLU A 71 20.05 9.44 24.43
N GLN A 72 20.95 9.27 25.39
CA GLN A 72 22.25 9.93 25.40
C GLN A 72 23.12 9.53 24.21
N ARG A 73 23.08 8.26 23.79
CA ARG A 73 23.81 7.80 22.59
C ARG A 73 23.27 8.46 21.33
N ILE A 74 21.94 8.54 21.18
CA ILE A 74 21.28 9.17 20.04
C ILE A 74 21.57 10.67 19.99
N ARG A 75 21.50 11.36 21.14
CA ARG A 75 21.70 12.82 21.25
C ARG A 75 23.14 13.28 20.94
N ARG A 76 24.12 12.38 20.90
CA ARG A 76 25.50 12.72 20.49
C ARG A 76 25.59 13.13 19.03
N HIS A 77 24.59 12.80 18.22
CA HIS A 77 24.54 13.16 16.81
C HIS A 77 23.75 14.46 16.62
N GLU A 78 24.30 15.38 15.83
CA GLU A 78 23.63 16.64 15.49
C GLU A 78 22.88 16.56 14.15
N GLU A 79 23.46 15.85 13.18
CA GLU A 79 22.91 15.69 11.84
C GLU A 79 21.70 14.73 11.85
N GLU A 80 20.60 15.12 11.19
CA GLU A 80 19.36 14.33 11.19
C GLU A 80 19.54 12.92 10.61
N SER A 81 20.39 12.75 9.59
CA SER A 81 20.66 11.41 9.02
C SER A 81 21.38 10.50 10.01
N ALA A 82 22.32 11.06 10.79
CA ALA A 82 23.04 10.35 11.83
C ALA A 82 22.14 10.05 13.04
N ILE A 83 21.27 10.99 13.43
CA ILE A 83 20.25 10.78 14.47
C ILE A 83 19.32 9.62 14.06
N LEU A 84 18.85 9.58 12.81
CA LEU A 84 17.99 8.51 12.31
C LEU A 84 18.70 7.15 12.39
N ARG A 85 19.93 7.05 11.87
CA ARG A 85 20.71 5.79 11.94
C ARG A 85 20.93 5.33 13.38
N ALA A 86 21.33 6.25 14.27
CA ALA A 86 21.53 5.94 15.68
C ALA A 86 20.23 5.51 16.37
N TYR A 87 19.13 6.21 16.11
CA TYR A 87 17.81 5.85 16.63
C TYR A 87 17.41 4.44 16.19
N ILE A 88 17.52 4.13 14.90
CA ILE A 88 17.10 2.82 14.36
C ILE A 88 17.98 1.70 14.91
N ALA A 89 19.29 1.92 15.04
CA ALA A 89 20.20 0.96 15.64
C ALA A 89 19.85 0.63 17.11
N GLU A 90 19.41 1.63 17.88
CA GLU A 90 18.95 1.43 19.28
C GLU A 90 17.52 0.87 19.33
N TRP A 91 16.63 1.33 18.46
CA TRP A 91 15.23 0.90 18.39
C TRP A 91 15.11 -0.56 17.98
N SER A 92 15.77 -1.01 16.92
CA SER A 92 15.72 -2.41 16.48
C SER A 92 16.17 -3.36 17.58
N LYS A 93 17.17 -2.94 18.37
CA LYS A 93 17.66 -3.70 19.52
C LYS A 93 16.65 -3.74 20.66
N TYR A 94 16.11 -2.58 21.02
CA TYR A 94 15.15 -2.43 22.12
C TYR A 94 13.79 -3.06 21.81
N PHE A 95 13.34 -2.98 20.57
CA PHE A 95 12.06 -3.53 20.14
C PHE A 95 12.03 -5.06 20.29
N VAL A 96 13.07 -5.76 19.86
CA VAL A 96 13.21 -7.21 20.09
C VAL A 96 13.21 -7.51 21.61
N LEU A 97 13.92 -6.70 22.43
CA LEU A 97 13.91 -6.84 23.89
C LEU A 97 12.50 -6.79 24.48
N THR A 98 11.59 -5.98 23.92
CA THR A 98 10.20 -5.89 24.40
C THR A 98 9.39 -7.18 24.20
N GLU A 99 9.83 -8.10 23.35
CA GLU A 99 9.17 -9.39 23.10
C GLU A 99 9.63 -10.49 24.05
N PHE A 100 10.90 -10.48 24.46
CA PHE A 100 11.48 -11.56 25.27
C PHE A 100 11.77 -11.18 26.72
N LEU A 101 12.20 -9.95 26.99
CA LEU A 101 12.52 -9.50 28.35
C LEU A 101 11.35 -9.64 29.33
N PRO A 102 10.07 -9.45 28.94
CA PRO A 102 8.94 -9.63 29.84
C PRO A 102 8.71 -11.07 30.35
N LYS A 103 9.22 -12.09 29.64
CA LYS A 103 8.86 -13.50 29.89
C LYS A 103 9.23 -13.99 31.30
N PRO A 104 10.43 -13.74 31.86
CA PRO A 104 10.77 -14.10 33.23
C PRO A 104 9.93 -13.38 34.30
N PHE A 105 9.30 -12.25 33.93
CA PHE A 105 8.52 -11.40 34.82
C PHE A 105 7.01 -11.67 34.74
N SER A 106 6.60 -12.79 34.13
CA SER A 106 5.19 -13.16 34.04
C SER A 106 4.50 -13.33 35.40
N TYR A 107 5.27 -13.61 36.45
CA TYR A 107 4.78 -13.83 37.81
C TYR A 107 4.42 -12.54 38.57
N ILE A 108 4.72 -11.35 38.01
CA ILE A 108 4.46 -10.06 38.69
C ILE A 108 2.95 -9.73 38.76
N VAL A 109 2.09 -10.29 37.88
CA VAL A 109 0.66 -9.87 37.78
C VAL A 109 -0.33 -10.69 38.60
N GLU A 110 0.07 -11.81 39.21
CA GLU A 110 -0.88 -12.61 40.01
C GLU A 110 -1.40 -11.90 41.27
N THR A 111 -0.78 -10.79 41.71
CA THR A 111 -1.16 -10.14 42.99
C THR A 111 -2.08 -8.92 42.85
N TYR A 112 -2.31 -8.37 41.64
CA TYR A 112 -2.97 -7.06 41.49
C TYR A 112 -4.32 -7.05 40.76
N SER A 113 -4.75 -8.14 40.13
CA SER A 113 -6.09 -8.19 39.49
C SER A 113 -7.26 -8.40 40.46
N GLY A 114 -7.01 -8.48 41.78
CA GLY A 114 -8.05 -8.77 42.78
C GLY A 114 -8.54 -7.61 43.66
N ALA A 115 -7.83 -6.48 43.79
CA ALA A 115 -8.06 -5.61 44.95
C ALA A 115 -8.39 -4.13 44.73
N LEU A 116 -8.18 -3.50 43.56
CA LEU A 116 -8.33 -2.04 43.46
C LEU A 116 -8.85 -1.54 42.10
N SER A 117 -10.07 -1.92 41.68
CA SER A 117 -10.91 -1.03 40.87
C SER A 117 -12.34 -1.57 40.74
N ALA A 118 -13.24 -1.14 41.62
CA ALA A 118 -14.67 -1.44 41.54
C ALA A 118 -15.40 -0.70 40.39
N ASN A 119 -14.69 -0.09 39.43
CA ASN A 119 -15.29 0.80 38.43
C ASN A 119 -14.80 0.63 36.98
N ARG A 120 -14.26 -0.52 36.58
CA ARG A 120 -13.98 -0.83 35.16
C ARG A 120 -14.44 -2.24 34.80
N ILE A 121 -15.74 -2.39 34.53
CA ILE A 121 -16.42 -3.68 34.34
C ILE A 121 -16.06 -4.40 33.02
N ASN A 122 -15.39 -3.76 32.05
CA ASN A 122 -15.22 -4.36 30.70
C ASN A 122 -13.77 -4.40 30.15
N ARG A 123 -12.74 -4.54 30.99
CA ARG A 123 -11.39 -4.83 30.47
C ARG A 123 -10.91 -6.18 30.96
N THR A 124 -10.69 -7.11 30.04
CA THR A 124 -9.99 -8.37 30.31
C THR A 124 -8.64 -8.04 30.96
N PRO A 125 -8.25 -8.71 32.07
CA PRO A 125 -6.96 -8.47 32.70
C PRO A 125 -5.85 -8.76 31.68
N LYS A 126 -5.02 -7.74 31.37
CA LYS A 126 -3.88 -7.90 30.46
C LYS A 126 -2.87 -8.87 31.10
N PRO A 127 -2.29 -9.82 30.35
CA PRO A 127 -1.23 -10.70 30.88
C PRO A 127 -0.04 -9.88 31.40
N ALA A 128 0.67 -10.35 32.44
CA ALA A 128 1.90 -9.72 32.96
C ALA A 128 2.90 -9.32 31.89
N ILE A 129 3.10 -10.21 30.93
CA ILE A 129 4.01 -10.03 29.80
C ILE A 129 3.62 -8.76 29.03
N ALA A 130 2.33 -8.56 28.77
CA ALA A 130 1.82 -7.39 28.07
C ALA A 130 1.95 -6.10 28.89
N VAL A 131 1.86 -6.17 30.23
CA VAL A 131 2.06 -5.01 31.12
C VAL A 131 3.52 -4.55 31.09
N VAL A 132 4.48 -5.47 31.18
CA VAL A 132 5.91 -5.13 31.14
C VAL A 132 6.31 -4.63 29.75
N SER A 133 5.89 -5.28 28.66
CA SER A 133 6.10 -4.77 27.29
C SER A 133 5.51 -3.37 27.11
N SER A 134 4.27 -3.17 27.57
CA SER A 134 3.59 -1.87 27.51
C SER A 134 4.40 -0.79 28.22
N LYS A 135 4.94 -1.09 29.41
CA LYS A 135 5.72 -0.12 30.17
C LYS A 135 7.06 0.20 29.52
N MET A 136 7.72 -0.81 28.94
CA MET A 136 8.95 -0.64 28.16
C MET A 136 8.73 0.28 26.95
N LEU A 137 7.65 0.06 26.20
CA LEU A 137 7.30 0.87 25.03
C LEU A 137 6.88 2.29 25.42
N GLU A 138 6.11 2.45 26.50
CA GLU A 138 5.72 3.76 27.04
C GLU A 138 6.94 4.61 27.42
N ASP A 139 7.91 4.03 28.15
CA ASP A 139 9.11 4.76 28.58
C ASP A 139 9.99 5.16 27.37
N TRP A 140 10.16 4.28 26.40
CA TRP A 140 10.83 4.61 25.13
C TRP A 140 10.13 5.75 24.39
N ASN A 141 8.80 5.73 24.35
CA ASN A 141 7.99 6.74 23.69
C ASN A 141 8.23 8.12 24.34
N LEU A 142 8.04 8.22 25.66
CA LEU A 142 8.11 9.47 26.42
C LEU A 142 9.54 10.04 26.49
N THR A 143 10.53 9.15 26.64
CA THR A 143 11.93 9.56 26.83
C THR A 143 12.61 9.90 25.51
N ILE A 144 12.36 9.13 24.44
CA ILE A 144 13.08 9.25 23.16
C ILE A 144 12.13 9.71 22.06
N PHE A 145 11.20 8.84 21.66
CA PHE A 145 10.49 9.00 20.38
C PHE A 145 9.70 10.30 20.28
N GLN A 146 8.90 10.67 21.28
CA GLN A 146 8.09 11.90 21.24
C GLN A 146 8.93 13.17 21.02
N ARG A 147 10.17 13.19 21.50
CA ARG A 147 11.08 14.34 21.42
C ARG A 147 11.69 14.51 20.02
N ILE A 148 11.88 13.40 19.30
CA ILE A 148 12.57 13.40 18.00
C ILE A 148 11.73 12.90 16.82
N LYS A 149 10.48 12.47 17.04
CA LYS A 149 9.60 11.87 16.01
C LYS A 149 9.51 12.69 14.72
N ASN A 150 9.40 14.01 14.82
CA ASN A 150 9.31 14.88 13.64
C ASN A 150 10.62 14.90 12.84
N LYS A 151 11.78 14.89 13.51
CA LYS A 151 13.09 14.81 12.85
C LYS A 151 13.25 13.46 12.15
N LEU A 152 12.88 12.37 12.83
CA LEU A 152 12.91 11.02 12.26
C LEU A 152 12.00 10.89 11.05
N GLN A 153 10.76 11.40 11.15
CA GLN A 153 9.80 11.40 10.05
C GLN A 153 10.32 12.19 8.85
N ASN A 154 10.82 13.41 9.07
CA ASN A 154 11.34 14.25 7.99
C ASN A 154 12.57 13.62 7.32
N ALA A 155 13.47 13.04 8.09
CA ALA A 155 14.63 12.31 7.57
C ALA A 155 14.20 11.07 6.75
N ALA A 156 13.20 10.32 7.24
CA ALA A 156 12.63 9.19 6.52
C ALA A 156 11.99 9.61 5.18
N MET A 157 11.24 10.71 5.14
CA MET A 157 10.65 11.22 3.90
C MET A 157 11.71 11.64 2.88
N ARG A 158 12.83 12.23 3.34
CA ARG A 158 13.96 12.56 2.43
C ARG A 158 14.63 11.31 1.86
N LEU A 159 14.78 10.24 2.64
CA LEU A 159 15.30 8.97 2.13
C LEU A 159 14.39 8.39 1.04
N VAL A 160 13.07 8.44 1.25
CA VAL A 160 12.08 8.01 0.26
C VAL A 160 12.19 8.85 -1.02
N GLU A 161 12.34 10.17 -0.89
CA GLU A 161 12.55 11.06 -2.04
C GLU A 161 13.87 10.76 -2.77
N ALA A 162 14.96 10.52 -2.04
CA ALA A 162 16.24 10.12 -2.62
C ALA A 162 16.13 8.79 -3.41
N GLU A 163 15.41 7.80 -2.88
CA GLU A 163 15.16 6.53 -3.59
C GLU A 163 14.33 6.71 -4.85
N ARG A 164 13.37 7.65 -4.87
CA ARG A 164 12.65 8.02 -6.11
C ARG A 164 13.56 8.62 -7.18
N ASN A 165 14.65 9.26 -6.75
CA ASN A 165 15.69 9.80 -7.62
C ASN A 165 16.78 8.77 -7.98
N GLY A 166 16.66 7.52 -7.52
CA GLY A 166 17.57 6.43 -7.83
C GLY A 166 18.67 6.18 -6.79
N GLU A 167 18.64 6.88 -5.65
CA GLU A 167 19.61 6.69 -4.58
C GLU A 167 19.18 5.55 -3.64
N ALA A 168 19.97 4.47 -3.60
CA ALA A 168 19.71 3.38 -2.68
C ALA A 168 20.07 3.76 -1.23
N PHE A 169 19.22 3.36 -0.29
CA PHE A 169 19.47 3.51 1.14
C PHE A 169 19.01 2.25 1.89
N ASP A 170 19.40 2.11 3.17
CA ASP A 170 18.95 1.01 4.02
C ASP A 170 17.43 1.14 4.33
N PRO A 171 16.58 0.22 3.81
CA PRO A 171 15.12 0.27 4.01
C PRO A 171 14.70 0.23 5.48
N GLN A 172 15.53 -0.35 6.36
CA GLN A 172 15.26 -0.42 7.79
C GLN A 172 15.14 0.96 8.43
N LEU A 173 15.76 1.99 7.84
CA LEU A 173 15.66 3.36 8.33
C LEU A 173 14.24 3.92 8.24
N VAL A 174 13.51 3.61 7.18
CA VAL A 174 12.11 4.04 7.01
C VAL A 174 11.17 3.05 7.72
N ILE A 175 11.43 1.75 7.60
CA ILE A 175 10.65 0.70 8.24
C ILE A 175 10.62 0.87 9.76
N GLY A 176 11.77 1.12 10.41
CA GLY A 176 11.84 1.27 11.85
C GLY A 176 11.13 2.53 12.36
N VAL A 177 11.14 3.63 11.60
CA VAL A 177 10.33 4.82 11.94
C VAL A 177 8.84 4.48 11.88
N ARG A 178 8.38 3.83 10.80
CA ARG A 178 6.99 3.38 10.70
C ARG A 178 6.61 2.43 11.84
N GLN A 179 7.45 1.44 12.16
CA GLN A 179 7.24 0.53 13.29
C GLN A 179 7.11 1.30 14.61
N SER A 180 7.92 2.35 14.81
CA SER A 180 7.83 3.20 16.01
C SER A 180 6.48 3.90 16.10
N TYR A 181 5.96 4.46 14.99
CA TYR A 181 4.64 5.09 14.95
C TYR A 181 3.49 4.11 15.25
N VAL A 182 3.63 2.84 14.86
CA VAL A 182 2.62 1.79 15.09
C VAL A 182 2.71 1.22 16.52
N SER A 183 3.91 0.85 16.96
CA SER A 183 4.11 0.10 18.20
C SER A 183 4.10 0.97 19.47
N LEU A 184 4.40 2.27 19.37
CA LEU A 184 4.47 3.17 20.53
C LEU A 184 3.13 3.82 20.89
N ASN A 185 2.04 3.46 20.20
CA ASN A 185 0.68 3.93 20.46
C ASN A 185 -0.08 2.98 21.41
N VAL A 186 0.46 2.80 22.62
CA VAL A 186 0.11 1.69 23.53
C VAL A 186 -1.28 1.83 24.21
N ASP A 187 -1.82 3.05 24.28
CA ASP A 187 -3.03 3.37 25.06
C ASP A 187 -4.24 3.83 24.22
N ALA A 188 -4.12 3.86 22.90
CA ALA A 188 -5.22 4.28 22.02
C ALA A 188 -6.20 3.13 21.72
N GLU A 189 -7.49 3.44 21.68
CA GLU A 189 -8.53 2.51 21.18
C GLU A 189 -8.28 2.13 19.71
N ASP A 190 -7.72 3.06 18.93
CA ASP A 190 -7.19 2.82 17.58
C ASP A 190 -5.66 2.85 17.62
N SER A 191 -5.05 1.66 17.58
CA SER A 191 -3.59 1.47 17.56
C SER A 191 -2.90 2.17 16.37
N LEU A 192 -3.61 2.43 15.27
CA LEU A 192 -3.04 3.07 14.07
C LEU A 192 -3.30 4.57 13.99
N ALA A 193 -4.06 5.18 14.91
CA ALA A 193 -4.43 6.59 14.83
C ALA A 193 -3.23 7.53 14.73
N VAL A 194 -2.19 7.31 15.56
CA VAL A 194 -0.97 8.14 15.55
C VAL A 194 -0.17 7.92 14.27
N TYR A 195 -0.11 6.69 13.76
CA TYR A 195 0.51 6.37 12.48
C TYR A 195 -0.21 7.09 11.31
N LYS A 196 -1.54 6.95 11.23
CA LYS A 196 -2.38 7.56 10.18
C LYS A 196 -2.25 9.10 10.19
N ALA A 197 -2.35 9.71 11.38
CA ALA A 197 -2.31 11.16 11.53
C ALA A 197 -0.91 11.78 11.30
N ASN A 198 0.16 11.00 11.29
CA ASN A 198 1.52 11.52 11.17
C ASN A 198 2.27 10.89 10.00
N PHE A 199 2.77 9.66 10.15
CA PHE A 199 3.65 9.04 9.17
C PHE A 199 2.95 8.77 7.83
N GLU A 200 1.77 8.15 7.84
CA GLU A 200 1.01 7.88 6.61
C GLU A 200 0.68 9.18 5.88
N ARG A 201 0.12 10.16 6.61
CA ARG A 201 -0.20 11.47 6.05
C ARG A 201 1.03 12.14 5.44
N ALA A 202 2.14 12.21 6.17
CA ALA A 202 3.37 12.84 5.67
C ALA A 202 3.95 12.10 4.46
N TYR A 203 3.85 10.77 4.44
CA TYR A 203 4.27 9.95 3.30
C TYR A 203 3.44 10.28 2.05
N ILE A 204 2.11 10.28 2.18
CA ILE A 204 1.19 10.57 1.07
C ILE A 204 1.36 12.02 0.59
N GLU A 205 1.44 12.99 1.50
CA GLU A 205 1.65 14.41 1.16
C GLU A 205 3.00 14.65 0.46
N ALA A 206 4.08 14.02 0.92
CA ALA A 206 5.39 14.09 0.27
C ALA A 206 5.35 13.46 -1.14
N THR A 207 4.61 12.37 -1.29
CA THR A 207 4.41 11.68 -2.59
C THR A 207 3.65 12.55 -3.57
N GLU A 208 2.53 13.13 -3.12
CA GLU A 208 1.73 14.08 -3.90
C GLU A 208 2.57 15.27 -4.34
N LYS A 209 3.31 15.89 -3.42
CA LYS A 209 4.16 17.05 -3.70
C LYS A 209 5.23 16.72 -4.75
N TYR A 210 5.89 15.57 -4.61
CA TYR A 210 6.93 15.12 -5.54
C TYR A 210 6.38 14.96 -6.97
N TYR A 211 5.27 14.24 -7.13
CA TYR A 211 4.71 14.00 -8.46
C TYR A 211 4.01 15.22 -9.05
N LYS A 212 3.38 16.08 -8.25
CA LYS A 212 2.82 17.35 -8.74
C LYS A 212 3.85 18.23 -9.46
N SER A 213 5.07 18.29 -8.94
CA SER A 213 6.15 19.06 -9.56
C SER A 213 6.70 18.38 -10.81
N ARG A 214 6.91 17.05 -10.75
CA ARG A 214 7.64 16.32 -11.80
C ARG A 214 6.77 15.90 -12.99
N ALA A 215 5.47 15.69 -12.74
CA ALA A 215 4.55 15.20 -13.76
C ALA A 215 4.33 16.23 -14.89
N SER A 216 4.07 17.50 -14.54
CA SER A 216 3.89 18.56 -15.53
C SER A 216 5.14 18.75 -16.39
N GLN A 217 6.32 18.80 -15.76
CA GLN A 217 7.60 18.90 -16.47
C GLN A 217 7.80 17.73 -17.44
N MET A 218 7.53 16.50 -17.00
CA MET A 218 7.69 15.31 -17.82
C MET A 218 6.77 15.31 -19.05
N LEU A 219 5.53 15.76 -18.87
CA LEU A 219 4.57 15.89 -19.97
C LEU A 219 5.01 16.94 -21.00
N GLU A 220 5.44 18.12 -20.53
CA GLU A 220 5.88 19.22 -21.40
C GLU A 220 7.14 18.89 -22.19
N GLU A 221 8.12 18.24 -21.56
CA GLU A 221 9.42 17.94 -22.18
C GLU A 221 9.37 16.77 -23.16
N ASN A 222 8.52 15.75 -22.91
CA ASN A 222 8.59 14.45 -23.61
C ASN A 222 7.32 14.09 -24.38
N GLY A 223 6.24 14.86 -24.22
CA GLY A 223 4.95 14.61 -24.85
C GLY A 223 4.13 13.51 -24.19
N VAL A 224 2.86 13.39 -24.63
CA VAL A 224 1.84 12.56 -23.98
C VAL A 224 2.20 11.07 -23.94
N LEU A 225 2.67 10.51 -25.05
CA LEU A 225 2.95 9.07 -25.15
C LEU A 225 4.09 8.61 -24.23
N ASN A 226 5.15 9.41 -24.13
CA ASN A 226 6.25 9.14 -23.19
C ASN A 226 5.80 9.36 -21.75
N TYR A 227 4.97 10.38 -21.50
CA TYR A 227 4.36 10.61 -20.20
C TYR A 227 3.49 9.43 -19.74
N MET A 228 2.71 8.81 -20.63
CA MET A 228 1.94 7.59 -20.29
C MET A 228 2.84 6.48 -19.76
N THR A 229 3.97 6.24 -20.43
CA THR A 229 4.97 5.25 -20.02
C THR A 229 5.57 5.59 -18.65
N TYR A 230 5.89 6.86 -18.44
CA TYR A 230 6.34 7.36 -17.15
C TYR A 230 5.29 7.15 -16.05
N ALA A 231 4.03 7.53 -16.27
CA ALA A 231 2.97 7.43 -15.28
C ALA A 231 2.67 5.96 -14.89
N ASP A 232 2.58 5.05 -15.86
CA ASP A 232 2.33 3.62 -15.60
C ASP A 232 3.49 3.00 -14.80
N THR A 233 4.73 3.31 -15.18
CA THR A 233 5.93 2.85 -14.46
C THR A 233 5.96 3.39 -13.03
N LYS A 234 5.73 4.70 -12.84
CA LYS A 234 5.78 5.32 -11.50
C LYS A 234 4.65 4.86 -10.59
N LEU A 235 3.47 4.57 -11.11
CA LEU A 235 2.40 3.96 -10.31
C LEU A 235 2.79 2.56 -9.80
N GLN A 236 3.41 1.73 -10.64
CA GLN A 236 3.89 0.41 -10.22
C GLN A 236 5.02 0.50 -9.18
N GLU A 237 5.97 1.41 -9.39
CA GLU A 237 7.05 1.67 -8.42
C GLU A 237 6.50 2.15 -7.07
N GLU A 238 5.54 3.09 -7.05
CA GLU A 238 4.94 3.56 -5.80
C GLU A 238 4.07 2.50 -5.12
N GLU A 239 3.43 1.61 -5.87
CA GLU A 239 2.73 0.47 -5.28
C GLU A 239 3.71 -0.46 -4.55
N ALA A 240 4.81 -0.84 -5.21
CA ALA A 240 5.84 -1.68 -4.62
C ALA A 240 6.48 -1.01 -3.39
N ARG A 241 6.76 0.29 -3.49
CA ARG A 241 7.32 1.09 -2.40
C ARG A 241 6.35 1.27 -1.23
N GLY A 242 5.08 1.51 -1.52
CA GLY A 242 4.01 1.59 -0.53
C GLY A 242 3.89 0.30 0.27
N ARG A 243 3.88 -0.86 -0.41
CA ARG A 243 3.88 -2.18 0.24
C ARG A 243 5.09 -2.42 1.15
N ARG A 244 6.22 -1.78 0.85
CA ARG A 244 7.47 -1.91 1.63
C ARG A 244 7.49 -1.02 2.88
N TYR A 245 6.98 0.21 2.77
CA TYR A 245 7.19 1.24 3.80
C TYR A 245 5.95 1.62 4.60
N LEU A 246 4.75 1.53 4.03
CA LEU A 246 3.52 1.75 4.77
C LEU A 246 3.21 0.53 5.65
N ASP A 247 2.29 0.73 6.59
CA ASP A 247 1.75 -0.38 7.37
C ASP A 247 0.99 -1.37 6.47
N SER A 248 0.95 -2.65 6.86
CA SER A 248 0.39 -3.74 6.05
C SER A 248 -1.12 -3.65 5.82
N ASN A 249 -1.80 -2.66 6.41
CA ASN A 249 -3.20 -2.38 6.15
C ASN A 249 -3.44 -2.00 4.68
N ALA A 250 -4.39 -2.67 4.03
CA ALA A 250 -4.77 -2.41 2.65
C ALA A 250 -5.21 -0.95 2.42
N GLU A 251 -5.89 -0.35 3.41
CA GLU A 251 -6.40 1.03 3.33
C GLU A 251 -5.29 2.07 3.15
N SER A 252 -4.13 1.87 3.79
CA SER A 252 -2.99 2.81 3.68
C SER A 252 -2.42 2.81 2.26
N LEU A 253 -2.30 1.62 1.67
CA LEU A 253 -1.82 1.47 0.29
C LEU A 253 -2.85 2.05 -0.70
N GLU A 254 -4.13 1.78 -0.49
CA GLU A 254 -5.21 2.30 -1.34
C GLU A 254 -5.19 3.83 -1.37
N ARG A 255 -5.14 4.50 -0.21
CA ARG A 255 -5.05 5.97 -0.12
C ARG A 255 -3.82 6.54 -0.82
N LEU A 256 -2.67 5.86 -0.73
CA LEU A 256 -1.47 6.25 -1.47
C LEU A 256 -1.71 6.16 -2.98
N LEU A 257 -2.25 5.04 -3.46
CA LEU A 257 -2.50 4.81 -4.88
C LEU A 257 -3.55 5.76 -5.45
N GLU A 258 -4.64 6.01 -4.72
CA GLU A 258 -5.65 7.02 -5.08
C GLU A 258 -5.00 8.39 -5.24
N ARG A 259 -4.11 8.76 -4.31
CA ARG A 259 -3.40 10.04 -4.39
C ARG A 259 -2.46 10.11 -5.59
N CYS A 260 -1.70 9.05 -5.84
CA CYS A 260 -0.82 8.95 -7.00
C CYS A 260 -1.61 9.01 -8.32
N VAL A 261 -2.74 8.31 -8.42
CA VAL A 261 -3.65 8.36 -9.59
C VAL A 261 -4.20 9.77 -9.78
N GLY A 262 -4.55 10.47 -8.70
CA GLY A 262 -4.99 11.86 -8.74
C GLY A 262 -3.98 12.79 -9.41
N VAL A 263 -2.70 12.69 -9.04
CA VAL A 263 -1.64 13.59 -9.53
C VAL A 263 -0.98 13.15 -10.84
N LEU A 264 -0.93 11.84 -11.12
CA LEU A 264 -0.29 11.31 -12.33
C LEU A 264 -1.28 11.09 -13.48
N VAL A 265 -2.56 10.83 -13.19
CA VAL A 265 -3.54 10.43 -14.22
C VAL A 265 -4.67 11.45 -14.31
N VAL A 266 -5.42 11.66 -13.22
CA VAL A 266 -6.63 12.50 -13.24
C VAL A 266 -6.31 13.93 -13.67
N GLN A 267 -5.19 14.49 -13.19
CA GLN A 267 -4.74 15.84 -13.56
C GLN A 267 -4.48 16.01 -15.07
N PHE A 268 -4.09 14.94 -15.78
CA PHE A 268 -3.71 14.99 -17.20
C PHE A 268 -4.65 14.15 -18.08
N GLN A 269 -5.84 13.83 -17.56
CA GLN A 269 -6.74 12.86 -18.18
C GLN A 269 -7.13 13.26 -19.61
N ASP A 270 -7.41 14.54 -19.85
CA ASP A 270 -7.82 15.03 -21.16
C ASP A 270 -6.71 14.91 -22.21
N GLN A 271 -5.46 15.19 -21.83
CA GLN A 271 -4.30 15.00 -22.72
C GLN A 271 -4.06 13.51 -23.01
N LEU A 272 -4.22 12.63 -22.02
CA LEU A 272 -4.12 11.19 -22.23
C LEU A 272 -5.20 10.68 -23.18
N LEU A 273 -6.43 11.19 -23.03
CA LEU A 273 -7.58 10.81 -23.84
C LEU A 273 -7.48 11.32 -25.29
N SER A 274 -6.79 12.44 -25.55
CA SER A 274 -6.65 12.96 -26.93
C SER A 274 -5.83 12.05 -27.84
N GLU A 275 -4.98 11.19 -27.27
CA GLU A 275 -4.22 10.17 -28.03
C GLU A 275 -5.05 8.91 -28.32
N SER A 276 -6.18 8.71 -27.63
CA SER A 276 -6.97 7.48 -27.78
C SER A 276 -7.42 7.20 -29.23
N PRO A 277 -7.95 8.17 -30.01
CA PRO A 277 -8.38 7.91 -31.38
C PRO A 277 -7.24 7.45 -32.30
N SER A 278 -6.06 8.09 -32.20
CA SER A 278 -4.90 7.76 -33.04
C SER A 278 -4.35 6.37 -32.68
N LEU A 279 -4.29 6.03 -31.39
CA LEU A 279 -3.84 4.73 -30.92
C LEU A 279 -4.77 3.59 -31.36
N ILE A 280 -6.09 3.81 -31.33
CA ILE A 280 -7.09 2.84 -31.82
C ILE A 280 -6.93 2.65 -33.33
N ALA A 281 -6.91 3.74 -34.10
CA ALA A 281 -6.81 3.69 -35.55
C ALA A 281 -5.55 2.97 -36.05
N ASN A 282 -4.42 3.17 -35.37
CA ASN A 282 -3.15 2.53 -35.71
C ASN A 282 -2.95 1.16 -35.05
N SER A 283 -3.94 0.67 -34.27
CA SER A 283 -3.86 -0.60 -33.53
C SER A 283 -2.61 -0.72 -32.65
N GLU A 284 -2.25 0.35 -31.94
CA GLU A 284 -1.08 0.40 -31.07
C GLU A 284 -1.33 -0.32 -29.72
N ILE A 285 -1.39 -1.66 -29.76
CA ILE A 285 -1.86 -2.52 -28.67
C ILE A 285 -1.20 -2.22 -27.32
N GLU A 286 0.13 -2.14 -27.26
CA GLU A 286 0.83 -1.94 -25.97
C GLU A 286 0.52 -0.57 -25.35
N LYS A 287 0.39 0.47 -26.19
CA LYS A 287 0.03 1.81 -25.73
C LYS A 287 -1.44 1.86 -25.29
N LEU A 288 -2.34 1.17 -25.98
CA LEU A 288 -3.73 1.04 -25.58
C LEU A 288 -3.90 0.28 -24.25
N ARG A 289 -3.13 -0.80 -24.03
CA ARG A 289 -3.10 -1.49 -22.73
C ARG A 289 -2.70 -0.56 -21.61
N MET A 290 -1.67 0.24 -21.84
CA MET A 290 -1.19 1.22 -20.87
C MET A 290 -2.24 2.31 -20.61
N LEU A 291 -2.84 2.85 -21.67
CA LEU A 291 -3.94 3.82 -21.56
C LEU A 291 -5.10 3.25 -20.73
N TYR A 292 -5.49 2.01 -21.00
CA TYR A 292 -6.52 1.31 -20.25
C TYR A 292 -6.14 1.14 -18.77
N ARG A 293 -4.93 0.66 -18.45
CA ARG A 293 -4.46 0.50 -17.06
C ARG A 293 -4.48 1.80 -16.26
N LEU A 294 -4.16 2.92 -16.91
CA LEU A 294 -4.18 4.24 -16.29
C LEU A 294 -5.62 4.72 -16.08
N LEU A 295 -6.44 4.70 -17.13
CA LEU A 295 -7.79 5.27 -17.09
C LEU A 295 -8.81 4.41 -16.36
N ASN A 296 -8.61 3.09 -16.26
CA ASN A 296 -9.48 2.21 -15.48
C ASN A 296 -9.43 2.49 -13.98
N ARG A 297 -8.41 3.22 -13.52
CA ARG A 297 -8.28 3.70 -12.13
C ARG A 297 -9.05 5.01 -11.89
N THR A 298 -9.64 5.59 -12.93
CA THR A 298 -10.38 6.85 -12.85
C THR A 298 -11.89 6.61 -12.98
N PRO A 299 -12.76 7.39 -12.31
CA PRO A 299 -14.21 7.17 -12.37
C PRO A 299 -14.81 7.35 -13.76
N SER A 300 -14.23 8.21 -14.61
CA SER A 300 -14.81 8.62 -15.90
C SER A 300 -13.96 8.30 -17.13
N GLY A 301 -12.66 8.00 -16.96
CA GLY A 301 -11.72 7.90 -18.09
C GLY A 301 -12.06 6.81 -19.10
N ILE A 302 -12.55 5.66 -18.65
CA ILE A 302 -12.90 4.55 -19.55
C ILE A 302 -14.04 4.87 -20.49
N ARG A 303 -15.01 5.71 -20.07
CA ARG A 303 -16.17 6.05 -20.91
C ARG A 303 -15.73 6.70 -22.22
N THR A 304 -14.82 7.66 -22.16
CA THR A 304 -14.33 8.34 -23.37
C THR A 304 -13.56 7.40 -24.30
N VAL A 305 -12.84 6.41 -23.75
CA VAL A 305 -12.15 5.41 -24.58
C VAL A 305 -13.16 4.49 -25.27
N LEU A 306 -14.27 4.13 -24.61
CA LEU A 306 -15.37 3.38 -25.21
C LEU A 306 -16.01 4.18 -26.36
N ASP A 307 -16.29 5.46 -26.14
CA ASP A 307 -16.87 6.35 -27.16
C ASP A 307 -15.93 6.49 -28.38
N ASN A 308 -14.62 6.60 -28.16
CA ASN A 308 -13.63 6.66 -29.24
C ASN A 308 -13.55 5.35 -30.03
N LEU A 309 -13.66 4.19 -29.36
CA LEU A 309 -13.69 2.89 -30.03
C LEU A 309 -14.95 2.74 -30.88
N ASP A 310 -16.11 3.07 -30.31
CA ASP A 310 -17.41 3.05 -30.99
C ASP A 310 -17.39 3.93 -32.25
N GLN A 311 -16.95 5.19 -32.10
CA GLN A 311 -16.84 6.14 -33.21
C GLN A 311 -15.86 5.65 -34.29
N HIS A 312 -14.76 5.00 -33.91
CA HIS A 312 -13.78 4.48 -34.85
C HIS A 312 -14.34 3.29 -35.65
N ILE A 313 -15.01 2.34 -34.99
CA ILE A 313 -15.69 1.21 -35.65
C ILE A 313 -16.70 1.75 -36.66
N HIS A 314 -17.56 2.70 -36.25
CA HIS A 314 -18.54 3.33 -37.13
C HIS A 314 -17.92 4.03 -38.34
N SER A 315 -16.89 4.83 -38.10
CA SER A 315 -16.23 5.62 -39.16
C SER A 315 -15.54 4.71 -40.18
N GLU A 316 -14.86 3.66 -39.71
CA GLU A 316 -14.18 2.71 -40.59
C GLU A 316 -15.19 1.86 -41.37
N ALA A 317 -16.24 1.37 -40.70
CA ALA A 317 -17.29 0.61 -41.35
C ALA A 317 -18.00 1.40 -42.45
N LEU A 318 -18.38 2.66 -42.16
CA LEU A 318 -19.02 3.52 -43.16
C LEU A 318 -18.10 3.79 -44.35
N HIS A 319 -16.80 3.99 -44.10
CA HIS A 319 -15.81 4.17 -45.16
C HIS A 319 -15.69 2.92 -46.05
N ASP A 320 -15.60 1.74 -45.44
CA ASP A 320 -15.54 0.46 -46.16
C ASP A 320 -16.83 0.20 -46.96
N MET A 321 -18.01 0.51 -46.39
CA MET A 321 -19.29 0.41 -47.07
C MET A 321 -19.38 1.31 -48.30
N ILE A 322 -18.94 2.57 -48.20
CA ILE A 322 -18.93 3.51 -49.33
C ILE A 322 -17.93 3.06 -50.41
N ALA A 323 -16.74 2.63 -50.01
CA ALA A 323 -15.71 2.18 -50.94
C ALA A 323 -16.13 0.91 -51.71
N ASN A 324 -16.90 0.03 -51.08
CA ASN A 324 -17.35 -1.23 -51.66
C ASN A 324 -18.82 -1.19 -52.13
N ALA A 325 -19.48 -0.03 -52.20
CA ALA A 325 -20.92 0.08 -52.49
C ALA A 325 -21.36 -0.69 -53.76
N SER A 326 -20.56 -0.65 -54.82
CA SER A 326 -20.80 -1.40 -56.07
C SER A 326 -20.68 -2.92 -55.91
N THR A 327 -19.81 -3.38 -54.99
CA THR A 327 -19.64 -4.81 -54.67
C THR A 327 -20.78 -5.31 -53.80
N ILE A 328 -21.35 -4.48 -52.93
CA ILE A 328 -22.49 -4.83 -52.06
C ILE A 328 -23.72 -5.26 -52.88
N THR A 329 -23.97 -4.61 -54.02
CA THR A 329 -25.13 -4.95 -54.88
C THR A 329 -24.86 -6.08 -55.87
N SER A 330 -23.59 -6.35 -56.20
CA SER A 330 -23.19 -7.42 -57.12
C SER A 330 -22.83 -8.75 -56.42
N ASP A 331 -22.23 -8.69 -55.24
CA ASP A 331 -21.67 -9.84 -54.50
C ASP A 331 -21.86 -9.67 -52.97
N PRO A 332 -23.05 -10.02 -52.47
CA PRO A 332 -23.42 -10.00 -51.06
C PRO A 332 -22.47 -10.72 -50.11
N GLU A 333 -22.03 -11.91 -50.50
CA GLU A 333 -21.22 -12.80 -49.66
C GLU A 333 -19.85 -12.18 -49.37
N LYS A 334 -19.26 -11.55 -50.40
CA LYS A 334 -17.97 -10.87 -50.26
C LYS A 334 -18.02 -9.69 -49.28
N TYR A 335 -19.14 -8.97 -49.23
CA TYR A 335 -19.34 -7.89 -48.25
C TYR A 335 -19.51 -8.44 -46.83
N VAL A 336 -20.28 -9.52 -46.65
CA VAL A 336 -20.40 -10.20 -45.35
C VAL A 336 -19.04 -10.69 -44.86
N ASP A 337 -18.21 -11.26 -45.74
CA ASP A 337 -16.85 -11.68 -45.42
C ASP A 337 -15.94 -10.51 -44.98
N GLN A 338 -16.11 -9.32 -45.56
CA GLN A 338 -15.38 -8.10 -45.15
C GLN A 338 -15.81 -7.66 -43.75
N LEU A 339 -17.12 -7.60 -43.48
CA LEU A 339 -17.65 -7.27 -42.16
C LEU A 339 -17.16 -8.27 -41.09
N LEU A 340 -17.17 -9.57 -41.39
CA LEU A 340 -16.65 -10.61 -40.48
C LEU A 340 -15.15 -10.45 -40.21
N LYS A 341 -14.36 -10.07 -41.22
CA LYS A 341 -12.92 -9.76 -41.03
C LYS A 341 -12.73 -8.55 -40.13
N MET A 342 -13.51 -7.50 -40.33
CA MET A 342 -13.49 -6.30 -39.48
C MET A 342 -13.88 -6.63 -38.04
N PHE A 343 -14.96 -7.41 -37.84
CA PHE A 343 -15.39 -7.87 -36.52
C PHE A 343 -14.31 -8.68 -35.81
N LYS A 344 -13.66 -9.61 -36.50
CA LYS A 344 -12.53 -10.37 -35.96
C LYS A 344 -11.38 -9.46 -35.56
N ARG A 345 -11.01 -8.49 -36.40
CA ARG A 345 -9.92 -7.53 -36.11
C ARG A 345 -10.22 -6.70 -34.86
N PHE A 346 -11.43 -6.15 -34.72
CA PHE A 346 -11.80 -5.39 -33.53
C PHE A 346 -11.99 -6.27 -32.29
N SER A 347 -12.43 -7.52 -32.46
CA SER A 347 -12.46 -8.50 -31.36
C SER A 347 -11.06 -8.82 -30.85
N ASP A 348 -10.10 -8.99 -31.76
CA ASP A 348 -8.69 -9.18 -31.41
C ASP A 348 -8.11 -7.93 -30.75
N LEU A 349 -8.47 -6.74 -31.20
CA LEU A 349 -8.10 -5.48 -30.55
C LEU A 349 -8.63 -5.43 -29.11
N VAL A 350 -9.92 -5.70 -28.89
CA VAL A 350 -10.54 -5.68 -27.56
C VAL A 350 -9.90 -6.70 -26.62
N ARG A 351 -9.71 -7.93 -27.11
CA ARG A 351 -9.04 -9.00 -26.39
C ARG A 351 -7.62 -8.63 -25.98
N THR A 352 -6.85 -8.13 -26.94
CA THR A 352 -5.42 -7.90 -26.72
C THR A 352 -5.14 -6.58 -26.01
N ALA A 353 -5.87 -5.50 -26.27
CA ALA A 353 -5.60 -4.18 -25.70
C ALA A 353 -6.39 -3.89 -24.41
N PHE A 354 -7.59 -4.46 -24.30
CA PHE A 354 -8.54 -4.17 -23.20
C PHE A 354 -8.90 -5.40 -22.38
N TYR A 355 -8.18 -6.51 -22.53
CA TYR A 355 -8.31 -7.74 -21.73
C TYR A 355 -9.72 -8.33 -21.71
N ASP A 356 -10.45 -8.26 -22.84
CA ASP A 356 -11.84 -8.70 -22.94
C ASP A 356 -12.77 -8.05 -21.88
N ASP A 357 -12.50 -6.79 -21.52
CA ASP A 357 -13.35 -6.05 -20.60
C ASP A 357 -14.81 -6.04 -21.12
N PRO A 358 -15.79 -6.49 -20.32
CA PRO A 358 -17.18 -6.62 -20.77
C PRO A 358 -17.78 -5.31 -21.33
N ARG A 359 -17.31 -4.15 -20.84
CA ARG A 359 -17.76 -2.84 -21.33
C ARG A 359 -17.32 -2.61 -22.77
N PHE A 360 -16.10 -3.01 -23.11
CA PHE A 360 -15.54 -2.89 -24.47
C PHE A 360 -16.16 -3.92 -25.42
N LEU A 361 -16.44 -5.14 -24.94
CA LEU A 361 -17.18 -6.13 -25.72
C LEU A 361 -18.59 -5.62 -26.07
N THR A 362 -19.32 -5.09 -25.09
CA THR A 362 -20.66 -4.52 -25.31
C THR A 362 -20.61 -3.32 -26.28
N ALA A 363 -19.63 -2.44 -26.15
CA ALA A 363 -19.46 -1.31 -27.06
C ALA A 363 -19.18 -1.78 -28.50
N ARG A 364 -18.30 -2.76 -28.69
CA ARG A 364 -18.05 -3.38 -30.00
C ARG A 364 -19.34 -3.98 -30.58
N ASP A 365 -20.03 -4.81 -29.82
CA ASP A 365 -21.22 -5.53 -30.31
C ASP A 365 -22.32 -4.56 -30.73
N LYS A 366 -22.54 -3.52 -29.91
CA LYS A 366 -23.46 -2.44 -30.23
C LYS A 366 -23.04 -1.68 -31.49
N ALA A 367 -21.78 -1.28 -31.62
CA ALA A 367 -21.28 -0.57 -32.79
C ALA A 367 -21.49 -1.39 -34.08
N PHE A 368 -21.20 -2.70 -34.03
CA PHE A 368 -21.43 -3.59 -35.18
C PHE A 368 -22.91 -3.79 -35.49
N GLN A 369 -23.76 -3.92 -34.48
CA GLN A 369 -25.21 -3.97 -34.66
C GLN A 369 -25.73 -2.70 -35.35
N ASP A 370 -25.25 -1.54 -34.91
CA ASP A 370 -25.64 -0.25 -35.47
C ASP A 370 -25.13 -0.08 -36.91
N VAL A 371 -23.91 -0.53 -37.23
CA VAL A 371 -23.35 -0.59 -38.61
C VAL A 371 -24.19 -1.47 -39.53
N VAL A 372 -24.56 -2.67 -39.09
CA VAL A 372 -25.38 -3.62 -39.87
C VAL A 372 -26.77 -3.03 -40.16
N ASN A 373 -27.30 -2.26 -39.21
CA ASN A 373 -28.59 -1.61 -39.33
C ASN A 373 -28.53 -0.27 -40.07
N ASP A 374 -27.34 0.25 -40.38
CA ASP A 374 -27.19 1.51 -41.10
C ASP A 374 -27.55 1.35 -42.58
N THR A 375 -28.73 1.87 -42.92
CA THR A 375 -29.31 1.83 -44.28
C THR A 375 -28.88 3.00 -45.16
N THR A 376 -28.03 3.91 -44.68
CA THR A 376 -27.67 5.14 -45.42
C THR A 376 -26.97 4.87 -46.76
N VAL A 377 -26.05 3.90 -46.80
CA VAL A 377 -25.37 3.48 -48.03
C VAL A 377 -26.31 2.76 -48.98
N PHE A 378 -27.21 1.92 -48.47
CA PHE A 378 -28.21 1.23 -49.28
C PHE A 378 -29.25 2.19 -49.89
N LYS A 379 -29.57 3.30 -49.21
CA LYS A 379 -30.50 4.32 -49.72
C LYS A 379 -29.94 5.10 -50.91
N LEU A 380 -28.61 5.27 -51.00
CA LEU A 380 -27.96 6.00 -52.10
C LEU A 380 -28.14 5.31 -53.47
N GLU A 381 -28.17 3.97 -53.52
CA GLU A 381 -28.40 3.24 -54.78
C GLU A 381 -29.88 2.85 -55.04
N ILE A 382 -30.75 2.83 -54.02
CA ILE A 382 -32.17 2.45 -54.18
C ILE A 382 -33.00 3.49 -54.95
N ALA A 383 -32.48 4.69 -55.22
CA ALA A 383 -33.04 5.55 -56.25
C ALA A 383 -33.06 4.87 -57.65
N SER A 384 -32.33 3.76 -57.83
CA SER A 384 -32.21 3.03 -59.10
C SER A 384 -32.79 1.60 -59.13
N SER A 385 -33.13 0.92 -58.02
CA SER A 385 -33.62 -0.48 -58.10
C SER A 385 -34.34 -1.00 -56.85
N ARG A 386 -35.66 -1.21 -56.95
CA ARG A 386 -36.53 -1.79 -55.89
C ARG A 386 -36.64 -3.32 -56.05
N SER A 387 -35.81 -4.11 -55.35
CA SER A 387 -36.19 -5.51 -55.02
C SER A 387 -35.23 -6.27 -54.09
N LYS A 388 -33.95 -5.88 -53.94
CA LYS A 388 -32.97 -6.75 -53.25
C LYS A 388 -32.78 -6.49 -51.74
N THR A 389 -33.37 -5.43 -51.20
CA THR A 389 -33.06 -4.92 -49.84
C THR A 389 -33.53 -5.82 -48.69
N PHE A 390 -34.59 -6.61 -48.88
CA PHE A 390 -35.20 -7.37 -47.78
C PHE A 390 -34.44 -8.66 -47.39
N VAL A 391 -33.70 -9.25 -48.33
CA VAL A 391 -33.01 -10.54 -48.11
C VAL A 391 -31.69 -10.35 -47.35
N PHE A 392 -31.02 -9.22 -47.56
CA PHE A 392 -29.72 -8.92 -46.93
C PHE A 392 -29.87 -8.59 -45.44
N HIS A 393 -30.92 -7.87 -45.06
CA HIS A 393 -31.13 -7.45 -43.67
C HIS A 393 -31.40 -8.64 -42.73
N ILE A 394 -32.04 -9.70 -43.24
CA ILE A 394 -32.31 -10.93 -42.49
C ILE A 394 -31.02 -11.76 -42.31
N PHE A 395 -30.19 -11.88 -43.37
CA PHE A 395 -28.99 -12.71 -43.32
C PHE A 395 -27.91 -12.20 -42.37
N VAL A 396 -27.78 -10.88 -42.21
CA VAL A 396 -26.72 -10.30 -41.36
C VAL A 396 -27.12 -10.30 -39.89
N ILE A 397 -28.41 -10.14 -39.56
CA ILE A 397 -28.88 -10.20 -38.16
C ILE A 397 -28.69 -11.60 -37.57
N ASP A 398 -28.92 -12.65 -38.35
CA ASP A 398 -28.74 -14.04 -37.89
C ASP A 398 -27.26 -14.42 -37.68
N LEU A 399 -26.32 -13.76 -38.37
CA LEU A 399 -24.88 -14.04 -38.33
C LEU A 399 -24.14 -13.45 -37.10
N PHE A 400 -24.76 -12.48 -36.40
CA PHE A 400 -24.20 -11.85 -35.20
C PHE A 400 -24.88 -12.29 -33.90
N HIS A 401 -25.86 -13.20 -33.98
CA HIS A 401 -26.59 -13.73 -32.84
C HIS A 401 -26.12 -15.13 -32.37
N GLU A 402 -25.11 -15.71 -33.04
CA GLU A 402 -24.30 -16.87 -32.61
C GLU A 402 -22.89 -16.41 -32.20
#